data_AF-A0A7W7HM77-F1
#
_entry.id   AF-A0A7W7HM77-F1
#
_cell.length_a   1.000
_cell.length_b   1.000
_cell.length_c   1.000
_cell.angle_alpha   90.00
_cell.angle_beta   90.00
_cell.angle_gamma   90.00
#
_symmetry.space_group_name_H-M   'P 1'
#
loop_
_entity.id
_entity.type
_entity.pdbx_description
1 polymer ?
#
loop_
_entity_poly.entity_id
_entity_poly.type
_entity_poly.pdbx_seq_one_letter_code
_entity_poly.pdbx_strand_id
1 'polypeptide(L)'
;MTRLLADCPYRVSRFGGAFGSRIATGRKANNGQVMGEDELSAVRRRLPRGSRTWGMVTGFPAGAGRAGMAVDVGDPVPGWVDALALPEEPSQWPPVGRKGLFEVLQHRGFEIRLLPLDAGMRGRGARSHRRSGSEWAAIARRRPVGAVLDATVERVFPGNREYTVHFGEAYETVEYEGTPPDPGARVSLMVEKQSEWTRSLILRPCDE
;
A
#
# COMPACT_ATOMS: atom_id res chain seq x y z
N MET A 1 23.16 -25.89 -35.47
CA MET A 1 21.80 -25.64 -34.94
C MET A 1 21.32 -26.92 -34.28
N THR A 2 21.09 -26.88 -32.96
CA THR A 2 20.08 -27.61 -32.17
C THR A 2 20.47 -27.45 -30.70
N ARG A 3 19.65 -26.70 -29.96
CA ARG A 3 19.73 -26.49 -28.51
C ARG A 3 19.36 -27.79 -27.80
N LEU A 4 20.14 -28.18 -26.79
CA LEU A 4 19.74 -29.14 -25.76
C LEU A 4 19.80 -28.45 -24.40
N LEU A 5 18.77 -28.77 -23.63
CA LEU A 5 18.33 -28.16 -22.38
C LEU A 5 19.39 -28.30 -21.29
N ALA A 6 19.62 -27.21 -20.55
CA ALA A 6 20.35 -27.24 -19.29
C ALA A 6 19.33 -27.17 -18.15
N ASP A 7 19.32 -28.22 -17.34
CA ASP A 7 18.64 -28.34 -16.07
C ASP A 7 19.06 -27.22 -15.10
N CYS A 8 18.09 -26.55 -14.47
CA CYS A 8 18.31 -25.67 -13.33
C CYS A 8 17.87 -26.39 -12.04
N PRO A 9 18.80 -26.85 -11.18
CA PRO A 9 18.47 -27.38 -9.87
C PRO A 9 18.48 -26.24 -8.83
N TYR A 10 17.32 -25.72 -8.44
CA TYR A 10 17.24 -24.90 -7.22
C TYR A 10 17.27 -25.81 -5.99
N ARG A 11 18.48 -25.99 -5.43
CA ARG A 11 18.72 -26.64 -4.15
C ARG A 11 18.52 -25.62 -3.03
N VAL A 12 17.52 -25.83 -2.19
CA VAL A 12 17.27 -25.02 -0.98
C VAL A 12 18.38 -25.32 0.04
N SER A 13 19.38 -24.45 0.14
CA SER A 13 20.37 -24.50 1.21
C SER A 13 19.77 -23.98 2.51
N ARG A 14 19.62 -24.87 3.50
CA ARG A 14 19.43 -24.48 4.91
C ARG A 14 20.71 -23.81 5.40
N PHE A 15 20.69 -22.49 5.58
CA PHE A 15 21.72 -21.81 6.37
C PHE A 15 21.33 -21.84 7.85
N GLY A 16 22.09 -22.63 8.62
CA GLY A 16 22.12 -22.56 10.07
C GLY A 16 23.04 -21.41 10.49
N GLY A 17 22.46 -20.37 11.07
CA GLY A 17 23.17 -19.28 11.74
C GLY A 17 22.34 -18.85 12.94
N ALA A 18 22.84 -19.12 14.14
CA ALA A 18 22.19 -18.77 15.40
C ALA A 18 22.25 -17.26 15.62
N PHE A 19 21.25 -16.56 15.09
CA PHE A 19 20.81 -15.26 15.60
C PHE A 19 19.43 -15.46 16.21
N GLY A 20 19.21 -14.89 17.40
CA GLY A 20 17.96 -14.98 18.17
C GLY A 20 16.76 -14.54 17.34
N SER A 21 16.21 -15.49 16.62
CA SER A 21 15.13 -15.35 15.66
C SER A 21 13.82 -15.54 16.40
N ARG A 22 13.13 -14.44 16.69
CA ARG A 22 11.67 -14.46 16.67
C ARG A 22 11.20 -14.24 15.23
N ILE A 23 11.65 -15.07 14.29
CA ILE A 23 10.93 -15.22 13.03
C ILE A 23 9.69 -16.00 13.38
N ALA A 24 8.57 -15.29 13.47
CA ALA A 24 7.25 -15.90 13.47
C ALA A 24 6.99 -16.54 12.09
N THR A 25 7.50 -17.76 11.88
CA THR A 25 7.18 -18.66 10.76
C THR A 25 5.76 -19.24 10.88
N GLY A 26 4.81 -18.49 11.44
CA GLY A 26 3.47 -18.97 11.78
C GLY A 26 2.38 -17.99 11.40
N ARG A 27 2.17 -17.72 10.10
CA ARG A 27 0.88 -17.17 9.67
C ARG A 27 -0.10 -18.35 9.57
N LYS A 28 -0.97 -18.49 10.56
CA LYS A 28 -2.23 -19.24 10.35
C LYS A 28 -2.90 -18.62 9.13
N ALA A 29 -3.34 -19.45 8.19
CA ALA A 29 -4.15 -18.98 7.07
C ALA A 29 -5.34 -18.17 7.63
N ASN A 30 -5.42 -16.88 7.31
CA ASN A 30 -6.54 -16.05 7.72
C ASN A 30 -7.74 -16.45 6.85
N ASN A 31 -8.65 -17.24 7.42
CA ASN A 31 -9.89 -17.76 6.81
C ASN A 31 -10.95 -16.67 6.55
N GLY A 32 -10.57 -15.50 6.03
CA GLY A 32 -11.52 -14.40 5.78
C GLY A 32 -11.95 -13.64 7.04
N GLN A 33 -11.19 -13.73 8.14
CA GLN A 33 -11.43 -12.91 9.32
C GLN A 33 -11.18 -11.43 8.97
N VAL A 34 -12.10 -10.54 9.35
CA VAL A 34 -11.94 -9.09 9.21
C VAL A 34 -11.21 -8.60 10.46
N MET A 35 -10.25 -7.69 10.29
CA MET A 35 -9.58 -7.02 11.42
C MET A 35 -10.63 -6.25 12.23
N GLY A 36 -10.57 -6.33 13.56
CA GLY A 36 -11.50 -5.59 14.41
C GLY A 36 -11.37 -4.08 14.17
N GLU A 37 -12.46 -3.32 14.33
CA GLU A 37 -12.47 -1.87 14.06
C GLU A 37 -11.38 -1.15 14.86
N ASP A 38 -11.30 -1.43 16.17
CA ASP A 38 -10.31 -0.84 17.07
C ASP A 38 -8.87 -1.10 16.63
N GLU A 39 -8.61 -2.31 16.10
CA GLU A 39 -7.28 -2.70 15.64
C GLU A 39 -6.91 -1.94 14.35
N LEU A 40 -7.82 -1.85 13.39
CA LEU A 40 -7.58 -1.12 12.15
C LEU A 40 -7.35 0.38 12.42
N SER A 41 -8.19 0.98 13.26
CA SER A 41 -8.05 2.39 13.64
C SER A 41 -6.74 2.63 14.40
N ALA A 42 -6.30 1.68 15.23
CA ALA A 42 -5.02 1.77 15.91
C ALA A 42 -3.83 1.73 14.93
N VAL A 43 -3.88 0.87 13.92
CA VAL A 43 -2.83 0.80 12.88
C VAL A 43 -2.80 2.10 12.06
N ARG A 44 -3.96 2.60 11.62
CA ARG A 44 -4.09 3.88 10.89
C ARG A 44 -3.50 5.06 11.65
N ARG A 45 -3.67 5.11 12.98
CA ARG A 45 -3.06 6.16 13.81
C ARG A 45 -1.53 6.06 13.87
N ARG A 46 -0.97 4.85 13.92
CA ARG A 46 0.48 4.62 13.98
C ARG A 46 1.17 4.80 12.63
N LEU A 47 0.51 4.37 11.56
CA LEU A 47 1.02 4.40 10.19
C LEU A 47 0.01 5.06 9.25
N PRO A 48 -0.21 6.39 9.35
CA PRO A 48 -1.24 7.06 8.54
C PRO A 48 -0.97 6.93 7.05
N ARG A 49 -2.04 6.86 6.24
CA ARG A 49 -1.90 6.89 4.78
C ARG A 49 -1.15 8.14 4.31
N GLY A 50 -0.30 7.99 3.30
CA GLY A 50 0.61 9.01 2.80
C GLY A 50 1.78 9.34 3.72
N SER A 51 1.89 8.71 4.89
CA SER A 51 3.09 8.81 5.74
C SER A 51 4.23 8.00 5.15
N ARG A 52 5.46 8.33 5.58
CA ARG A 52 6.67 7.58 5.22
C ARG A 52 7.12 6.75 6.40
N THR A 53 7.54 5.52 6.12
CA THR A 53 8.07 4.60 7.15
C THR A 53 9.30 3.87 6.63
N TRP A 54 10.22 3.55 7.54
CA TRP A 54 11.33 2.66 7.25
C TRP A 54 10.86 1.22 7.33
N GLY A 55 11.41 0.37 6.47
CA GLY A 55 11.13 -1.06 6.51
C GLY A 55 12.29 -1.91 6.02
N MET A 56 12.19 -3.21 6.30
CA MET A 56 13.14 -4.22 5.86
C MET A 56 12.42 -5.35 5.13
N VAL A 57 12.95 -5.74 3.97
CA VAL A 57 12.39 -6.84 3.19
C VAL A 57 12.56 -8.16 3.94
N THR A 58 11.46 -8.89 4.14
CA THR A 58 11.45 -10.15 4.89
C THR A 58 11.19 -11.38 4.04
N GLY A 59 10.65 -11.22 2.83
CA GLY A 59 10.45 -12.32 1.90
C GLY A 59 9.54 -11.99 0.73
N PHE A 60 9.27 -13.00 -0.08
CA PHE A 60 8.44 -12.90 -1.29
C PHE A 60 7.37 -13.99 -1.30
N PRO A 61 6.28 -13.83 -0.53
CA PRO A 61 5.24 -14.84 -0.48
C PRO A 61 4.59 -15.00 -1.87
N ALA A 62 4.59 -16.22 -2.40
CA ALA A 62 3.97 -16.58 -3.66
C ALA A 62 2.76 -17.49 -3.42
N GLY A 63 1.65 -17.24 -4.14
CA GLY A 63 0.43 -18.05 -4.07
C GLY A 63 -0.70 -17.47 -4.93
N ALA A 64 -1.83 -18.17 -5.02
CA ALA A 64 -2.98 -17.71 -5.81
C ALA A 64 -3.40 -16.28 -5.41
N GLY A 65 -3.34 -15.34 -6.36
CA GLY A 65 -3.67 -13.93 -6.14
C GLY A 65 -2.66 -13.12 -5.33
N ARG A 66 -1.47 -13.67 -5.02
CA ARG A 66 -0.45 -13.01 -4.20
C ARG A 66 0.93 -13.08 -4.88
N ALA A 67 1.29 -11.97 -5.51
CA ALA A 67 2.65 -11.70 -5.97
C ALA A 67 3.11 -10.37 -5.36
N GLY A 68 4.25 -10.38 -4.66
CA GLY A 68 4.77 -9.18 -4.01
C GLY A 68 5.87 -9.46 -3.01
N MET A 69 6.20 -8.43 -2.25
CA MET A 69 7.30 -8.41 -1.29
C MET A 69 6.79 -8.03 0.09
N ALA A 70 7.08 -8.87 1.08
CA ALA A 70 6.77 -8.61 2.48
C ALA A 70 7.83 -7.71 3.10
N VAL A 71 7.39 -6.77 3.94
CA VAL A 71 8.23 -5.77 4.59
C VAL A 71 7.89 -5.72 6.07
N ASP A 72 8.91 -5.85 6.92
CA ASP A 72 8.80 -5.52 8.34
C ASP A 72 8.94 -4.01 8.51
N VAL A 73 7.91 -3.37 9.06
CA VAL A 73 7.83 -1.93 9.34
C VAL A 73 7.82 -1.62 10.84
N GLY A 74 8.14 -2.61 11.68
CA GLY A 74 8.10 -2.47 13.14
C GLY A 74 6.69 -2.42 13.74
N ASP A 75 5.67 -2.83 12.99
CA ASP A 75 4.28 -2.93 13.45
C ASP A 75 3.83 -4.40 13.49
N PRO A 76 2.92 -4.80 14.40
CA PRO A 76 2.32 -6.13 14.37
C PRO A 76 1.65 -6.49 13.03
N VAL A 77 1.17 -5.49 12.28
CA VAL A 77 0.61 -5.71 10.94
C VAL A 77 1.73 -5.60 9.89
N PRO A 78 1.95 -6.66 9.08
CA PRO A 78 3.05 -6.67 8.12
C PRO A 78 2.80 -5.70 6.95
N GLY A 79 3.88 -5.11 6.47
CA GLY A 79 3.92 -4.35 5.23
C GLY A 79 3.94 -5.26 4.00
N TRP A 80 3.31 -4.80 2.93
CA TRP A 80 3.22 -5.50 1.65
C TRP A 80 3.42 -4.54 0.47
N VAL A 81 4.37 -4.87 -0.40
CA VAL A 81 4.57 -4.20 -1.68
C VAL A 81 4.02 -5.09 -2.78
N ASP A 82 3.12 -4.54 -3.60
CA ASP A 82 2.56 -5.24 -4.75
C ASP A 82 3.62 -5.49 -5.83
N ALA A 83 3.60 -6.66 -6.48
CA ALA A 83 4.54 -6.96 -7.56
C ALA A 83 4.50 -5.93 -8.70
N LEU A 84 3.37 -5.26 -8.93
CA LEU A 84 3.26 -4.20 -9.94
C LEU A 84 4.08 -2.95 -9.61
N ALA A 85 4.52 -2.78 -8.37
CA ALA A 85 5.43 -1.71 -7.96
C ALA A 85 6.92 -2.12 -8.06
N LEU A 86 7.21 -3.41 -8.19
CA LEU A 86 8.56 -3.96 -8.24
C LEU A 86 9.10 -4.03 -9.68
N PRO A 87 10.41 -4.26 -9.86
CA PRO A 87 10.95 -4.63 -11.17
C PRO A 87 10.19 -5.80 -11.78
N GLU A 88 10.00 -5.76 -13.10
CA GLU A 88 9.26 -6.78 -13.83
C GLU A 88 9.88 -8.17 -13.68
N GLU A 89 11.21 -8.23 -13.69
CA GLU A 89 11.98 -9.44 -13.55
C GLU A 89 12.22 -9.76 -12.05
N PRO A 90 11.72 -10.89 -11.52
CA PRO A 90 11.85 -11.25 -10.09
C PRO A 90 13.28 -11.33 -9.58
N SER A 91 14.24 -11.70 -10.44
CA SER A 91 15.66 -11.72 -10.07
C SER A 91 16.24 -10.33 -9.77
N GLN A 92 15.53 -9.25 -10.13
CA GLN A 92 15.88 -7.86 -9.81
C GLN A 92 15.16 -7.32 -8.58
N TRP A 93 14.32 -8.14 -7.92
CA TRP A 93 13.62 -7.69 -6.72
C TRP A 93 14.60 -7.40 -5.56
N PRO A 94 14.29 -6.43 -4.68
CA PRO A 94 15.16 -6.10 -3.56
C PRO A 94 15.38 -7.31 -2.65
N PRO A 95 16.62 -7.72 -2.34
CA PRO A 95 16.87 -8.95 -1.59
C PRO A 95 16.35 -8.88 -0.15
N VAL A 96 16.10 -10.05 0.46
CA VAL A 96 15.75 -10.14 1.90
C VAL A 96 16.84 -9.48 2.76
N GLY A 97 16.43 -8.73 3.78
CA GLY A 97 17.29 -7.92 4.62
C GLY A 97 17.56 -6.51 4.06
N ARG A 98 17.19 -6.22 2.80
CA ARG A 98 17.30 -4.86 2.24
C ARG A 98 16.40 -3.91 3.04
N LYS A 99 17.00 -2.84 3.57
CA LYS A 99 16.28 -1.72 4.17
C LYS A 99 15.94 -0.67 3.12
N GLY A 100 14.83 0.03 3.30
CA GLY A 100 14.42 1.13 2.44
C GLY A 100 13.32 1.99 3.06
N LEU A 101 13.05 3.12 2.42
CA LEU A 101 11.96 4.01 2.78
C LEU A 101 10.71 3.67 1.95
N PHE A 102 9.55 3.68 2.60
CA PHE A 102 8.27 3.34 1.99
C PHE A 102 7.22 4.42 2.28
N GLU A 103 6.25 4.56 1.40
CA GLU A 103 5.03 5.31 1.65
C GLU A 103 3.87 4.36 1.95
N VAL A 104 3.08 4.68 2.98
CA VAL A 104 1.87 3.94 3.34
C VAL A 104 0.75 4.31 2.36
N LEU A 105 0.29 3.33 1.59
CA LEU A 105 -0.75 3.53 0.57
C LEU A 105 -2.14 3.22 1.08
N GLN A 106 -2.28 2.13 1.84
CA GLN A 106 -3.59 1.59 2.20
C GLN A 106 -3.49 0.63 3.38
N HIS A 107 -4.54 0.55 4.19
CA HIS A 107 -4.73 -0.47 5.22
C HIS A 107 -5.77 -1.48 4.74
N ARG A 108 -5.39 -2.76 4.63
CA ARG A 108 -6.30 -3.83 4.17
C ARG A 108 -6.31 -4.98 5.17
N GLY A 109 -7.20 -4.90 6.16
CA GLY A 109 -7.24 -5.89 7.23
C GLY A 109 -5.83 -6.13 7.81
N PHE A 110 -5.30 -7.34 7.66
CA PHE A 110 -4.00 -7.76 8.20
C PHE A 110 -2.78 -7.47 7.30
N GLU A 111 -2.82 -6.41 6.50
CA GLU A 111 -1.66 -5.94 5.74
C GLU A 111 -1.71 -4.43 5.49
N ILE A 112 -0.53 -3.82 5.45
CA ILE A 112 -0.33 -2.42 5.08
C ILE A 112 0.27 -2.38 3.68
N ARG A 113 -0.42 -1.79 2.72
CA ARG A 113 0.09 -1.65 1.35
C ARG A 113 1.10 -0.51 1.31
N LEU A 114 2.26 -0.80 0.73
CA LEU A 114 3.41 0.10 0.70
C LEU A 114 3.87 0.37 -0.74
N LEU A 115 4.41 1.56 -0.95
CA LEU A 115 5.18 1.93 -2.14
C LEU A 115 6.65 2.13 -1.76
N PRO A 116 7.61 1.42 -2.37
CA PRO A 116 9.02 1.73 -2.17
C PRO A 116 9.33 3.13 -2.70
N LEU A 117 10.00 3.97 -1.92
CA LEU A 117 10.42 5.31 -2.34
C LEU A 117 11.82 5.30 -2.94
N ASP A 118 12.63 4.31 -2.57
CA ASP A 118 13.95 4.08 -3.15
C ASP A 118 13.82 3.62 -4.60
N ALA A 119 14.38 4.39 -5.53
CA ALA A 119 14.26 4.10 -6.97
C ALA A 119 14.80 2.72 -7.35
N GLY A 120 15.87 2.26 -6.67
CA GLY A 120 16.43 0.92 -6.89
C GLY A 120 15.53 -0.23 -6.43
N MET A 121 14.41 0.05 -5.76
CA MET A 121 13.45 -0.96 -5.31
C MET A 121 12.19 -1.02 -6.18
N ARG A 122 12.09 -0.16 -7.20
CA ARG A 122 10.89 -0.05 -8.04
C ARG A 122 11.15 -0.49 -9.48
N GLY A 123 10.09 -0.97 -10.11
CA GLY A 123 10.08 -1.15 -11.56
C GLY A 123 10.02 0.19 -12.29
N ARG A 124 10.71 0.30 -13.43
CA ARG A 124 10.64 1.51 -14.29
C ARG A 124 9.23 1.80 -14.78
N GLY A 125 8.44 0.74 -14.97
CA GLY A 125 7.04 0.80 -15.38
C GLY A 125 6.05 0.78 -14.22
N ALA A 126 6.48 0.92 -12.96
CA ALA A 126 5.58 0.94 -11.82
C ALA A 126 4.57 2.08 -12.01
N ARG A 127 3.36 1.74 -12.46
CA ARG A 127 2.27 2.68 -12.73
C ARG A 127 1.62 3.09 -11.41
N SER A 128 2.36 3.73 -10.52
CA SER A 128 1.76 4.31 -9.31
C SER A 128 1.04 5.62 -9.61
N HIS A 129 1.26 6.21 -10.79
CA HIS A 129 0.73 7.51 -11.15
C HIS A 129 -0.65 7.37 -11.79
N ARG A 130 -1.69 7.68 -11.02
CA ARG A 130 -3.06 7.82 -11.54
C ARG A 130 -3.21 8.96 -12.55
N ARG A 131 -2.27 9.91 -12.54
CA ARG A 131 -2.33 11.19 -13.25
C ARG A 131 -0.98 11.52 -13.87
N SER A 132 -0.96 12.24 -14.99
CA SER A 132 0.27 12.84 -15.50
C SER A 132 0.82 13.91 -14.53
N GLY A 133 2.07 14.33 -14.74
CA GLY A 133 2.69 15.33 -13.87
C GLY A 133 2.02 16.70 -13.94
N SER A 134 1.58 17.12 -15.13
CA SER A 134 0.87 18.39 -15.34
C SER A 134 -0.54 18.36 -14.74
N GLU A 135 -1.29 17.27 -14.92
CA GLU A 135 -2.61 17.10 -14.30
C GLU A 135 -2.51 17.13 -12.78
N TRP A 136 -1.52 16.43 -12.22
CA TRP A 136 -1.25 16.46 -10.78
C TRP A 136 -0.90 17.85 -10.29
N ALA A 137 0.04 18.55 -10.96
CA ALA A 137 0.42 19.90 -10.57
C ALA A 137 -0.76 20.88 -10.59
N ALA A 138 -1.69 20.72 -11.55
CA ALA A 138 -2.90 21.51 -11.62
C ALA A 138 -3.87 21.22 -10.47
N ILE A 139 -4.07 19.95 -10.12
CA ILE A 139 -4.92 19.54 -8.98
C ILE A 139 -4.31 20.01 -7.66
N ALA A 140 -3.03 19.72 -7.41
CA ALA A 140 -2.32 20.08 -6.19
C ALA A 140 -2.35 21.60 -5.93
N ARG A 141 -2.18 22.41 -6.99
CA ARG A 141 -2.28 23.88 -6.90
C ARG A 141 -3.70 24.36 -6.55
N ARG A 142 -4.73 23.75 -7.13
CA ARG A 142 -6.13 24.11 -6.85
C ARG A 142 -6.61 23.65 -5.48
N ARG A 143 -5.98 22.61 -4.92
CA ARG A 143 -6.41 21.93 -3.69
C ARG A 143 -5.23 21.78 -2.73
N PRO A 144 -4.67 22.89 -2.20
CA PRO A 144 -3.57 22.83 -1.24
C PRO A 144 -3.98 22.08 0.03
N VAL A 145 -3.00 21.63 0.81
CA VAL A 145 -3.26 21.08 2.15
C VAL A 145 -4.07 22.08 2.98
N GLY A 146 -5.10 21.58 3.68
CA GLY A 146 -6.08 22.37 4.42
C GLY A 146 -7.27 22.85 3.59
N ALA A 147 -7.23 22.73 2.24
CA ALA A 147 -8.39 23.06 1.42
C ALA A 147 -9.55 22.11 1.70
N VAL A 148 -10.75 22.66 1.82
CA VAL A 148 -12.00 21.90 1.89
C VAL A 148 -12.58 21.77 0.49
N LEU A 149 -13.15 20.61 0.19
CA LEU A 149 -13.83 20.33 -1.07
C LEU A 149 -15.09 19.51 -0.83
N ASP A 150 -16.11 19.80 -1.62
CA ASP A 150 -17.28 18.94 -1.72
C ASP A 150 -17.01 17.83 -2.74
N ALA A 151 -17.41 16.62 -2.41
CA ALA A 151 -17.30 15.46 -3.28
C ALA A 151 -18.56 14.59 -3.18
N THR A 152 -18.79 13.78 -4.22
CA THR A 152 -19.87 12.81 -4.23
C THR A 152 -19.32 11.42 -4.01
N VAL A 153 -19.88 10.68 -3.04
CA VAL A 153 -19.54 9.28 -2.79
C VAL A 153 -19.97 8.44 -3.99
N GLU A 154 -19.05 7.68 -4.57
CA GLU A 154 -19.33 6.80 -5.70
C GLU A 154 -19.51 5.35 -5.24
N ARG A 155 -18.58 4.85 -4.44
CA ARG A 155 -18.58 3.45 -4.01
C ARG A 155 -18.02 3.29 -2.62
N VAL A 156 -18.65 2.41 -1.84
CA VAL A 156 -18.21 2.03 -0.50
C VAL A 156 -17.54 0.65 -0.54
N PHE A 157 -16.47 0.49 0.22
CA PHE A 157 -15.71 -0.74 0.39
C PHE A 157 -15.65 -1.12 1.89
N PRO A 158 -16.71 -1.79 2.40
CA PRO A 158 -16.82 -2.05 3.84
C PRO A 158 -15.65 -2.84 4.42
N GLY A 159 -15.11 -3.81 3.66
CA GLY A 159 -14.02 -4.67 4.12
C GLY A 159 -12.71 -3.93 4.45
N ASN A 160 -12.49 -2.75 3.86
CA ASN A 160 -11.31 -1.92 4.14
C ASN A 160 -11.67 -0.62 4.86
N ARG A 161 -12.95 -0.40 5.19
CA ARG A 161 -13.47 0.86 5.73
C ARG A 161 -13.00 2.07 4.92
N GLU A 162 -13.29 2.00 3.63
CA GLU A 162 -12.97 3.03 2.64
C GLU A 162 -14.18 3.31 1.73
N TYR A 163 -14.23 4.50 1.15
CA TYR A 163 -15.10 4.81 0.02
C TYR A 163 -14.34 5.61 -1.05
N THR A 164 -14.79 5.57 -2.29
CA THR A 164 -14.32 6.48 -3.35
C THR A 164 -15.27 7.66 -3.48
N VAL A 165 -14.69 8.82 -3.76
CA VAL A 165 -15.42 10.04 -4.09
C VAL A 165 -14.97 10.61 -5.41
N HIS A 166 -15.85 11.36 -6.08
CA HIS A 166 -15.50 12.19 -7.22
C HIS A 166 -15.73 13.67 -6.91
N PHE A 167 -14.82 14.51 -7.39
CA PHE A 167 -14.89 15.97 -7.34
C PHE A 167 -14.32 16.54 -8.65
N GLY A 168 -15.22 17.04 -9.50
CA GLY A 168 -14.88 17.36 -10.89
C GLY A 168 -14.46 16.10 -11.65
N GLU A 169 -13.32 16.14 -12.35
CA GLU A 169 -12.77 15.01 -13.11
C GLU A 169 -11.83 14.12 -12.29
N ALA A 170 -11.67 14.42 -11.01
CA ALA A 170 -10.78 13.70 -10.12
C ALA A 170 -11.59 12.82 -9.16
N TYR A 171 -11.03 11.66 -8.81
CA TYR A 171 -11.53 10.83 -7.73
C TYR A 171 -10.44 10.53 -6.70
N GLU A 172 -10.85 10.26 -5.47
CA GLU A 172 -9.95 9.81 -4.40
C GLU A 172 -10.62 8.75 -3.54
N THR A 173 -9.79 7.96 -2.86
CA THR A 173 -10.23 7.04 -1.82
C THR A 173 -10.14 7.73 -0.47
N VAL A 174 -11.16 7.61 0.36
CA VAL A 174 -11.26 8.20 1.70
C VAL A 174 -11.45 7.06 2.71
N GLU A 175 -10.68 7.10 3.79
CA GLU A 175 -10.85 6.19 4.93
C GLU A 175 -11.98 6.70 5.83
N TYR A 176 -12.79 5.81 6.40
CA TYR A 176 -13.84 6.19 7.34
C TYR A 176 -13.80 5.40 8.65
N GLU A 177 -14.40 6.00 9.67
CA GLU A 177 -14.67 5.42 10.97
C GLU A 177 -16.19 5.37 11.19
N GLY A 178 -16.66 4.38 11.95
CA GLY A 178 -18.10 4.16 12.16
C GLY A 178 -18.86 3.77 10.89
N THR A 179 -20.02 4.40 10.68
CA THR A 179 -20.93 4.12 9.57
C THR A 179 -20.46 4.80 8.28
N PRO A 180 -20.32 4.08 7.15
CA PRO A 180 -19.99 4.72 5.88
C PRO A 180 -21.12 5.63 5.39
N PRO A 181 -20.80 6.67 4.60
CA PRO A 181 -21.82 7.41 3.86
C PRO A 181 -22.42 6.54 2.74
N ASP A 182 -23.66 6.84 2.36
CA ASP A 182 -24.34 6.15 1.24
C ASP A 182 -23.71 6.52 -0.12
N PRO A 183 -23.65 5.60 -1.09
CA PRO A 183 -23.36 5.94 -2.48
C PRO A 183 -24.30 7.05 -2.99
N GLY A 184 -23.75 8.07 -3.64
CA GLY A 184 -24.46 9.26 -4.10
C GLY A 184 -24.54 10.40 -3.08
N ALA A 185 -24.17 10.17 -1.81
CA ALA A 185 -24.13 11.22 -0.81
C ALA A 185 -23.09 12.29 -1.15
N ARG A 186 -23.40 13.55 -0.81
CA ARG A 186 -22.41 14.65 -0.84
C ARG A 186 -21.71 14.70 0.50
N VAL A 187 -20.39 14.77 0.47
CA VAL A 187 -19.54 14.86 1.66
C VAL A 187 -18.59 16.03 1.53
N SER A 188 -18.30 16.68 2.66
CA SER A 188 -17.26 17.70 2.76
C SER A 188 -15.96 17.07 3.27
N LEU A 189 -14.88 17.27 2.53
CA LEU A 189 -13.59 16.64 2.78
C LEU A 189 -12.49 17.69 2.86
N MET A 190 -11.56 17.51 3.79
CA MET A 190 -10.36 18.33 3.88
C MET A 190 -9.17 17.60 3.26
N VAL A 191 -8.38 18.30 2.46
CA VAL A 191 -7.09 17.83 1.98
C VAL A 191 -6.11 17.80 3.14
N GLU A 192 -5.81 16.61 3.66
CA GLU A 192 -4.86 16.43 4.74
C GLU A 192 -3.42 16.42 4.23
N LYS A 193 -3.17 15.71 3.11
CA LYS A 193 -1.84 15.62 2.49
C LYS A 193 -1.94 15.52 0.97
N GLN A 194 -0.81 15.77 0.33
CA GLN A 194 -0.61 15.54 -1.10
C GLN A 194 0.55 14.55 -1.26
N SER A 195 0.32 13.47 -1.99
CA SER A 195 1.37 12.50 -2.33
C SER A 195 1.90 12.75 -3.73
N GLU A 196 3.16 13.16 -3.82
CA GLU A 196 3.86 13.32 -5.11
C GLU A 196 4.10 11.98 -5.82
N TRP A 197 4.24 10.89 -5.08
CA TRP A 197 4.58 9.58 -5.64
C TRP A 197 3.39 8.85 -6.23
N THR A 198 2.23 8.91 -5.58
CA THR A 198 0.98 8.37 -6.13
C THR A 198 0.15 9.41 -6.87
N ARG A 199 0.56 10.69 -6.80
CA ARG A 199 -0.17 11.83 -7.37
C ARG A 199 -1.63 11.85 -6.91
N SER A 200 -1.82 11.68 -5.61
CA SER A 200 -3.14 11.59 -4.96
C SER A 200 -3.27 12.59 -3.82
N LEU A 201 -4.50 13.07 -3.62
CA LEU A 201 -4.86 13.78 -2.39
C LEU A 201 -5.20 12.77 -1.30
N ILE A 202 -4.65 12.96 -0.10
CA ILE A 202 -5.08 12.23 1.09
C ILE A 202 -6.14 13.10 1.75
N LEU A 203 -7.36 12.60 1.77
CA LEU A 203 -8.55 13.32 2.23
C LEU A 203 -9.00 12.74 3.56
N ARG A 204 -9.50 13.62 4.43
CA ARG A 204 -10.24 13.24 5.63
C ARG A 204 -11.65 13.84 5.58
N PRO A 205 -12.67 13.16 6.12
CA PRO A 205 -13.95 13.79 6.40
C PRO A 205 -13.76 15.03 7.27
N CYS A 206 -14.47 16.11 6.95
CA CYS A 206 -14.68 17.19 7.91
C CYS A 206 -15.58 16.63 9.02
N ASP A 207 -15.22 16.83 10.28
CA ASP A 207 -16.12 16.55 11.39
C ASP A 207 -17.36 17.46 11.23
N GLU A 208 -18.56 16.89 11.28
CA GLU A 208 -19.81 17.66 11.37
C GLU A 208 -19.96 18.31 12.75
#